data_AF-A0A3M6B7T7-F1
#
_entry.id   AF-A0A3M6B7T7-F1
#
_cell.length_a   1.000
_cell.length_b   1.000
_cell.length_c   1.000
_cell.angle_alpha   90.00
_cell.angle_beta   90.00
_cell.angle_gamma   90.00
#
_symmetry.space_group_name_H-M   'P 1'
#
loop_
_entity.id
_entity.type
_entity.pdbx_description
1 polymer ?
#
loop_
_entity_poly.entity_id
_entity_poly.type
_entity_poly.pdbx_seq_one_letter_code
_entity_poly.pdbx_strand_id
1 'polypeptide(L)' 'MLEDSVKSNVQRTVKRLRTASEPTLVNPIRDGKVRVVGAYYSLENGQVEFFDV' A
#
# COMPACT_ATOMS: atom_id res chain seq x y z
N MET A 1 -19.40 -1.09 -1.36
CA MET A 1 -19.16 -2.53 -1.65
C MET A 1 -18.02 -2.77 -2.64
N LEU A 2 -18.02 -2.16 -3.85
CA LEU A 2 -16.89 -2.29 -4.79
C LEU A 2 -15.65 -1.53 -4.31
N GLU A 3 -15.80 -0.26 -3.93
CA GLU A 3 -14.71 0.57 -3.40
C GLU A 3 -14.06 -0.05 -2.17
N ASP A 4 -14.86 -0.53 -1.22
CA ASP A 4 -14.37 -1.20 -0.01
C ASP A 4 -13.56 -2.47 -0.34
N SER A 5 -13.96 -3.19 -1.39
CA SER A 5 -13.23 -4.37 -1.87
C SER A 5 -11.87 -3.99 -2.47
N VAL A 6 -11.82 -2.88 -3.20
CA VAL A 6 -10.55 -2.33 -3.74
C VAL A 6 -9.65 -1.88 -2.59
N LYS A 7 -10.17 -1.12 -1.63
CA LYS A 7 -9.42 -0.66 -0.46
C LYS A 7 -8.85 -1.83 0.35
N SER A 8 -9.66 -2.86 0.60
CA SER A 8 -9.23 -4.07 1.31
C SER A 8 -8.15 -4.85 0.55
N ASN A 9 -8.24 -4.91 -0.78
CA ASN A 9 -7.19 -5.51 -1.61
C ASN A 9 -5.87 -4.73 -1.50
N VAL A 10 -5.91 -3.40 -1.62
CA VAL A 10 -4.74 -2.52 -1.47
C VAL A 10 -4.08 -2.73 -0.11
N GLN A 11 -4.86 -2.71 0.97
CA GLN A 11 -4.35 -2.94 2.34
C GLN A 11 -3.67 -4.31 2.48
N ARG A 12 -4.27 -5.37 1.93
CA ARG A 12 -3.68 -6.72 1.97
C ARG A 12 -2.35 -6.78 1.22
N THR A 13 -2.25 -6.13 0.07
CA THR A 13 -1.04 -6.08 -0.76
C THR A 13 0.07 -5.30 -0.07
N VAL A 14 -0.24 -4.11 0.47
CA VAL A 14 0.71 -3.32 1.26
C VAL A 14 1.24 -4.12 2.44
N LYS A 15 0.36 -4.80 3.19
CA LYS A 15 0.76 -5.67 4.29
C LYS A 15 1.75 -6.73 3.84
N ARG A 16 1.48 -7.44 2.73
CA ARG A 16 2.39 -8.45 2.18
C ARG A 16 3.74 -7.88 1.76
N LEU A 17 3.78 -6.72 1.10
CA LEU A 17 5.04 -6.09 0.71
C LEU A 17 5.89 -5.69 1.93
N ARG A 18 5.25 -5.29 3.03
CA ARG A 18 5.94 -4.96 4.28
C ARG A 18 6.38 -6.19 5.08
N THR A 19 5.61 -7.28 5.05
CA THR A 19 5.80 -8.41 5.96
C THR A 19 6.36 -9.67 5.30
N ALA A 20 6.14 -9.87 4.00
CA ALA A 20 6.15 -11.21 3.41
C ALA A 20 7.03 -11.38 2.16
N SER A 21 7.54 -10.34 1.48
CA SER A 21 8.06 -10.58 0.12
C SER A 21 9.23 -9.68 -0.26
N GLU A 22 10.34 -10.35 -0.58
CA GLU A 22 11.64 -9.88 -1.05
C GLU A 22 12.64 -9.48 0.05
N PRO A 23 13.70 -10.28 0.30
CA PRO A 23 14.83 -9.90 1.16
C PRO A 23 15.39 -8.51 0.83
N THR A 24 15.28 -8.13 -0.46
CA THR A 24 15.67 -6.84 -1.01
C THR A 24 14.88 -5.66 -0.43
N LEU A 25 13.61 -5.84 -0.05
CA LEU A 25 12.76 -4.77 0.47
C LEU A 25 12.75 -4.71 2.01
N VAL A 26 12.99 -5.84 2.68
CA VAL A 26 12.94 -5.91 4.16
C VAL A 26 13.96 -4.98 4.80
N ASN A 27 15.23 -5.03 4.37
CA ASN A 27 16.29 -4.20 4.98
C ASN A 27 16.08 -2.70 4.71
N PRO A 28 15.83 -2.23 3.48
CA PRO A 28 15.55 -0.82 3.22
C PRO A 28 14.31 -0.28 3.94
N ILE A 29 13.25 -1.10 4.10
CA ILE A 29 12.06 -0.70 4.86
C ILE A 29 12.38 -0.57 6.35
N ARG A 30 13.08 -1.56 6.94
CA ARG A 30 13.48 -1.53 8.35
C ARG A 30 14.43 -0.37 8.64
N ASP A 31 15.36 -0.10 7.74
CA ASP A 31 16.34 0.98 7.86
C ASP A 31 15.73 2.37 7.54
N GLY A 32 14.44 2.45 7.23
CA GLY A 32 13.73 3.71 6.93
C GLY A 32 14.08 4.34 5.57
N LYS A 33 14.85 3.63 4.73
CA LYS A 33 15.27 4.08 3.39
C LYS A 33 14.15 3.97 2.36
N VAL A 34 13.17 3.09 2.60
CA VAL A 34 12.02 2.87 1.71
C VAL A 34 10.75 2.84 2.54
N ARG A 35 9.72 3.58 2.10
CA ARG A 35 8.37 3.53 2.68
C ARG A 35 7.40 2.96 1.66
N VAL A 36 6.65 1.93 2.07
CA VAL A 36 5.55 1.37 1.28
C VAL A 36 4.24 1.96 1.79
N VAL A 37 3.48 2.63 0.91
CA VAL A 37 2.16 3.21 1.22
C VAL A 37 1.09 2.62 0.30
N GLY A 38 -0.13 2.50 0.81
CA GLY A 38 -1.28 2.16 -0.01
C GLY A 38 -1.93 3.42 -0.56
N ALA A 39 -2.42 3.38 -1.79
CA ALA A 39 -3.18 4.47 -2.37
C ALA A 39 -4.36 3.94 -3.19
N TYR A 40 -5.48 4.67 -3.14
CA TYR A 40 -6.62 4.50 -4.03
C TYR A 40 -6.73 5.74 -4.90
N TYR A 41 -6.86 5.55 -6.21
CA TYR A 41 -7.06 6.63 -7.17
C TYR A 41 -8.48 6.57 -7.71
N SER A 42 -9.22 7.67 -7.56
CA SER A 42 -10.55 7.82 -8.15
C SER A 42 -10.44 8.30 -9.58
N LEU A 43 -11.01 7.53 -10.51
CA LEU A 43 -11.08 7.90 -11.93
C LEU A 43 -12.12 9.00 -12.21
N GLU A 44 -13.07 9.20 -11.29
CA GLU A 44 -14.16 10.17 -11.46
C GLU A 44 -13.69 11.61 -11.22
N ASN A 45 -12.87 11.80 -10.18
CA ASN A 45 -12.47 13.13 -9.72
C ASN A 45 -10.95 13.34 -9.62
N GLY A 46 -10.17 12.31 -9.95
CA GLY A 46 -8.70 12.35 -9.93
C GLY A 46 -8.09 12.38 -8.53
N GLN A 47 -8.87 12.16 -7.47
CA GLN A 47 -8.37 12.21 -6.10
C GLN A 47 -7.59 10.95 -5.74
N VAL A 48 -6.55 11.14 -4.94
CA VAL A 48 -5.76 10.05 -4.34
C VAL A 48 -6.04 10.01 -2.85
N GLU A 49 -6.51 8.87 -2.36
CA GLU A 49 -6.63 8.59 -0.93
C GLU A 49 -5.49 7.67 -0.51
N PHE A 50 -4.64 8.14 0.40
CA PHE A 50 -3.55 7.34 0.95
C PHE A 50 -4.04 6.60 2.20
N PHE A 51 -3.70 5.31 2.27
CA PHE A 51 -3.92 4.49 3.44
C PHE A 51 -2.60 4.33 4.17
N ASP A 52 -2.61 4.54 5.49
CA ASP A 52 -1.46 4.37 6.40
C ASP A 52 -0.45 5.55 6.39
N VAL A 53 -0.93 6.71 6.86
CA VAL A 53 -0.15 7.95 7.05
C VAL A 53 0.53 7.96 8.41
#